data_AF-A0A956ZSG5-F1
#
_entry.id   AF-A0A956ZSG5-F1
#
_cell.length_a   1.000
_cell.length_b   1.000
_cell.length_c   1.000
_cell.angle_alpha   90.00
_cell.angle_beta   90.00
_cell.angle_gamma   90.00
#
_symmetry.space_group_name_H-M   'P 1'
#
loop_
_entity.id
_entity.type
_entity.pdbx_description
1 polymer ?
#
loop_
_entity_poly.entity_id
_entity_poly.type
_entity_poly.pdbx_seq_one_letter_code
_entity_poly.pdbx_strand_id
1 'polypeptide(L)'
;MANADESERHPNNYHVRRGVDGVWGSDEISVEDWEAPNARVILPPQMQSDLGFMSPVMRWSRSKYNEVINTHPRDLHIIEDLSNHLNKWKFLGREKGDPEKRRVLLYGDDNRWYSVTLGILLGSENVVSVTGSRRRGFVRNRLEGMVEIIVRDDE
;
A
#
# COMPACT_ATOMS: atom_id res chain seq x y z
N MET A 1 4.12 30.09 18.99
CA MET A 1 5.27 30.14 18.07
C MET A 1 5.06 29.04 17.03
N ALA A 2 4.67 29.40 15.82
CA ALA A 2 4.60 28.48 14.68
C ALA A 2 5.64 28.96 13.69
N ASN A 3 6.66 28.14 13.42
CA ASN A 3 7.69 28.43 12.43
C ASN A 3 7.65 27.34 11.35
N ALA A 4 7.70 27.80 10.10
CA ALA A 4 7.48 27.08 8.88
C ALA A 4 8.58 26.04 8.56
N ASP A 5 8.16 24.86 8.11
CA ASP A 5 8.82 24.17 7.00
C ASP A 5 7.73 23.51 6.13
N GLU A 6 7.42 24.11 4.99
CA GLU A 6 6.29 23.76 4.12
C GLU A 6 6.48 22.39 3.48
N SER A 7 5.63 21.45 3.86
CA SER A 7 5.76 20.02 3.57
C SER A 7 4.68 19.52 2.58
N GLU A 8 4.93 19.59 1.27
CA GLU A 8 4.27 18.85 0.16
C GLU A 8 5.04 18.77 -1.22
N ARG A 9 5.46 17.60 -1.77
CA ARG A 9 5.57 17.38 -3.23
C ARG A 9 5.99 15.98 -3.64
N HIS A 10 5.02 15.31 -4.25
CA HIS A 10 5.29 14.23 -5.17
C HIS A 10 4.34 14.25 -6.38
N PRO A 11 4.80 14.72 -7.55
CA PRO A 11 4.02 14.69 -8.78
C PRO A 11 4.69 13.82 -9.84
N ASN A 12 5.00 12.56 -9.48
CA ASN A 12 5.73 11.52 -10.24
C ASN A 12 7.26 11.37 -9.97
N ASN A 13 7.77 11.87 -8.82
CA ASN A 13 8.93 11.38 -8.04
C ASN A 13 10.33 12.04 -8.04
N TYR A 14 10.63 12.81 -6.98
CA TYR A 14 12.02 13.09 -6.54
C TYR A 14 12.13 12.89 -5.01
N HIS A 15 12.17 11.59 -4.67
CA HIS A 15 12.44 10.92 -3.38
C HIS A 15 11.59 11.32 -2.17
N VAL A 16 10.34 11.70 -2.49
CA VAL A 16 9.09 11.63 -1.69
C VAL A 16 9.16 12.13 -0.26
N ARG A 17 8.29 13.10 0.04
CA ARG A 17 7.73 13.35 1.37
C ARG A 17 6.28 13.86 1.13
N ARG A 18 5.30 13.75 2.02
CA ARG A 18 5.31 14.70 3.12
C ARG A 18 4.33 14.35 4.23
N GLY A 19 4.90 14.17 5.41
CA GLY A 19 4.18 13.90 6.64
C GLY A 19 3.61 15.16 7.28
N VAL A 20 3.60 15.09 8.61
CA VAL A 20 2.70 15.68 9.62
C VAL A 20 1.21 15.38 9.49
N ASP A 21 0.67 15.13 8.28
CA ASP A 21 -0.58 14.37 8.04
C ASP A 21 -1.13 14.42 6.60
N GLY A 22 -0.45 15.08 5.64
CA GLY A 22 -0.80 15.03 4.19
C GLY A 22 -0.17 13.85 3.42
N VAL A 23 -0.02 12.71 4.09
CA VAL A 23 0.93 11.58 3.96
C VAL A 23 1.58 11.27 2.59
N TRP A 24 2.93 11.38 2.53
CA TRP A 24 3.79 10.42 1.79
C TRP A 24 5.07 10.01 2.54
N GLY A 25 5.24 8.71 2.83
CA GLY A 25 6.49 8.06 3.25
C GLY A 25 7.15 8.47 4.57
N SER A 26 6.67 9.56 5.19
CA SER A 26 6.99 10.17 6.50
C SER A 26 8.38 9.86 7.07
N ASP A 27 9.39 10.38 6.35
CA ASP A 27 10.58 11.15 6.76
C ASP A 27 11.51 10.68 7.88
N GLU A 28 11.00 9.99 8.91
CA GLU A 28 11.69 9.71 10.17
C GLU A 28 12.37 8.34 10.19
N ILE A 29 12.10 7.48 9.21
CA ILE A 29 12.62 6.10 9.17
C ILE A 29 13.89 6.02 8.30
N SER A 30 14.95 5.38 8.80
CA SER A 30 16.21 5.19 8.07
C SER A 30 16.00 4.37 6.80
N VAL A 31 16.53 4.87 5.68
CA VAL A 31 16.44 4.23 4.37
C VAL A 31 17.48 3.13 4.21
N GLU A 32 17.04 1.94 3.83
CA GLU A 32 17.93 0.80 3.53
C GLU A 32 18.40 0.82 2.07
N ASP A 33 19.55 0.20 1.79
CA ASP A 33 20.14 0.24 0.44
C ASP A 33 19.27 -0.44 -0.63
N TRP A 34 18.52 -1.46 -0.23
CA TRP A 34 17.69 -2.29 -1.13
C TRP A 34 16.27 -1.76 -1.32
N GLU A 35 15.80 -0.84 -0.47
CA GLU A 35 14.46 -0.30 -0.58
C GLU A 35 14.37 0.79 -1.66
N ALA A 36 13.17 0.92 -2.21
CA ALA A 36 12.73 2.12 -2.90
C ALA A 36 12.28 3.11 -1.81
N PRO A 37 13.09 4.12 -1.46
CA PRO A 37 12.83 5.00 -0.31
C PRO A 37 11.50 5.75 -0.46
N ASN A 38 11.19 6.05 -1.72
CA ASN A 38 10.00 6.71 -2.24
C ASN A 38 8.74 5.83 -2.27
N ALA A 39 8.88 4.54 -1.97
CA ALA A 39 7.82 3.57 -2.15
C ALA A 39 7.37 2.97 -0.80
N ARG A 40 7.73 3.65 0.29
CA ARG A 40 7.22 3.32 1.62
C ARG A 40 5.74 3.65 1.71
N VAL A 41 5.00 2.73 2.30
CA VAL A 41 3.55 2.81 2.40
C VAL A 41 3.17 2.78 3.87
N ILE A 42 2.45 3.80 4.31
CA ILE A 42 1.96 3.89 5.68
C ILE A 42 0.60 3.20 5.74
N LEU A 43 0.47 2.26 6.67
CA LEU A 43 -0.79 1.58 6.91
C LEU A 43 -1.70 2.46 7.77
N PRO A 44 -2.99 2.55 7.44
CA PRO A 44 -3.98 3.11 8.35
C PRO A 44 -3.94 2.38 9.70
N PRO A 45 -4.09 3.07 10.86
CA PRO A 45 -3.99 2.43 12.18
C PRO A 45 -4.93 1.24 12.37
N GLN A 46 -6.17 1.35 11.86
CA GLN A 46 -7.13 0.25 11.90
C GLN A 46 -6.62 -0.96 11.10
N MET A 47 -6.10 -0.73 9.89
CA MET A 47 -5.55 -1.79 9.04
C MET A 47 -4.31 -2.43 9.69
N GLN A 48 -3.46 -1.66 10.35
CA GLN A 48 -2.31 -2.19 11.08
C GLN A 48 -2.76 -3.18 12.17
N SER A 49 -3.75 -2.80 12.97
CA SER A 49 -4.33 -3.64 14.02
C SER A 49 -4.96 -4.91 13.42
N ASP A 50 -5.77 -4.76 12.37
CA ASP A 50 -6.47 -5.88 11.75
C ASP A 50 -5.53 -6.89 11.06
N LEU A 51 -4.41 -6.40 10.51
CA LEU A 51 -3.40 -7.24 9.85
C LEU A 51 -2.36 -7.84 10.81
N GLY A 52 -2.29 -7.34 12.05
CA GLY A 52 -1.28 -7.74 13.03
C GLY A 52 0.14 -7.33 12.65
N PHE A 53 0.31 -6.24 11.89
CA PHE A 53 1.63 -5.71 11.54
C PHE A 53 2.17 -4.83 12.67
N MET A 54 3.45 -5.02 13.00
CA MET A 54 4.07 -4.29 14.10
C MET A 54 4.57 -2.91 13.63
N SER A 55 4.96 -2.78 12.37
CA SER A 55 5.35 -1.50 11.79
C SER A 55 4.15 -0.80 11.16
N PRO A 56 3.98 0.50 11.36
CA PRO A 56 3.02 1.28 10.58
C PRO A 56 3.50 1.49 9.14
N VAL A 57 4.75 1.14 8.83
CA VAL A 57 5.37 1.35 7.52
C VAL A 57 5.73 0.04 6.86
N MET A 58 5.15 -0.17 5.68
CA MET A 58 5.51 -1.19 4.72
C MET A 58 6.58 -0.65 3.77
N ARG A 59 7.61 -1.44 3.53
CA ARG A 59 8.69 -1.11 2.61
C ARG A 59 8.44 -1.67 1.23
N TRP A 60 9.18 -1.21 0.23
CA TRP A 60 9.16 -1.82 -1.09
C TRP A 60 10.60 -2.05 -1.52
N SER A 61 10.92 -3.25 -1.99
CA SER A 61 12.23 -3.44 -2.62
C SER A 61 12.31 -2.64 -3.91
N ARG A 62 13.47 -2.04 -4.19
CA ARG A 62 13.68 -1.22 -5.38
C ARG A 62 13.35 -1.96 -6.67
N SER A 63 13.78 -3.23 -6.73
CA SER A 63 13.50 -4.11 -7.87
C SER A 63 11.99 -4.33 -8.05
N LYS A 64 11.27 -4.66 -6.97
CA LYS A 64 9.83 -4.96 -7.06
C LYS A 64 9.00 -3.73 -7.38
N TYR A 65 9.33 -2.59 -6.79
CA TYR A 65 8.69 -1.31 -7.12
C TYR A 65 8.81 -1.02 -8.62
N ASN A 66 10.04 -1.07 -9.14
CA ASN A 66 10.32 -0.83 -10.56
C ASN A 66 9.58 -1.82 -11.48
N GLU A 67 9.51 -3.09 -11.11
CA GLU A 67 8.74 -4.09 -11.85
C GLU A 67 7.26 -3.71 -11.94
N VAL A 68 6.66 -3.33 -10.81
CA VAL A 68 5.22 -3.04 -10.72
C VAL A 68 4.86 -1.78 -11.51
N ILE A 69 5.62 -0.69 -11.38
CA ILE A 69 5.34 0.56 -12.12
C ILE A 69 5.51 0.38 -13.64
N ASN A 70 6.48 -0.43 -14.07
CA ASN A 70 6.70 -0.71 -15.50
C ASN A 70 5.64 -1.65 -16.08
N THR A 71 5.13 -2.58 -15.27
CA THR A 71 4.08 -3.52 -15.70
C THR A 71 2.70 -2.86 -15.70
N HIS A 72 2.47 -1.88 -14.82
CA HIS A 72 1.18 -1.24 -14.62
C HIS A 72 1.25 0.31 -14.70
N PRO A 73 1.74 0.88 -15.82
CA PRO A 73 1.95 2.33 -15.94
C PRO A 73 0.65 3.15 -15.81
N ARG A 74 -0.51 2.55 -16.16
CA ARG A 74 -1.82 3.19 -15.98
C ARG A 74 -2.20 3.36 -14.51
N ASP A 75 -1.69 2.49 -13.65
CA ASP A 75 -2.04 2.42 -12.24
C ASP A 75 -1.03 3.19 -11.38
N LEU A 76 -0.11 3.94 -12.00
CA LEU A 76 0.93 4.75 -11.34
C LEU A 76 0.36 5.64 -10.24
N HIS A 77 -0.74 6.35 -10.50
CA HIS A 77 -1.36 7.22 -9.51
C HIS A 77 -1.75 6.47 -8.23
N ILE A 78 -2.27 5.24 -8.31
CA ILE A 78 -2.56 4.42 -7.13
C ILE A 78 -1.28 3.91 -6.46
N ILE A 79 -0.30 3.51 -7.26
CA ILE A 79 0.96 2.94 -6.78
C ILE A 79 1.78 3.98 -6.01
N GLU A 80 1.87 5.20 -6.54
CA GLU A 80 2.56 6.32 -5.92
C GLU A 80 1.80 6.86 -4.70
N ASP A 81 0.47 6.81 -4.74
CA ASP A 81 -0.42 7.36 -3.71
C ASP A 81 -0.97 6.26 -2.75
N LEU A 82 -0.27 5.14 -2.60
CA LEU A 82 -0.88 3.93 -2.04
C LEU A 82 -1.36 4.10 -0.58
N SER A 83 -0.61 4.85 0.24
CA SER A 83 -0.95 5.10 1.65
C SER A 83 -2.36 5.72 1.80
N ASN A 84 -2.72 6.71 0.97
CA ASN A 84 -4.04 7.33 1.09
C ASN A 84 -5.13 6.44 0.50
N HIS A 85 -4.85 5.76 -0.60
CA HIS A 85 -5.82 4.82 -1.17
C HIS A 85 -6.12 3.66 -0.23
N LEU A 86 -5.15 3.22 0.58
CA LEU A 86 -5.37 2.22 1.61
C LEU A 86 -6.38 2.69 2.65
N ASN A 87 -6.54 3.99 2.94
CA ASN A 87 -7.62 4.46 3.82
C ASN A 87 -9.03 4.14 3.29
N LYS A 88 -9.18 3.81 2.01
CA LYS A 88 -10.44 3.43 1.34
C LYS A 88 -10.58 1.90 1.13
N TRP A 89 -9.83 1.10 1.90
CA TRP A 89 -9.92 -0.36 1.86
C TRP A 89 -11.33 -0.89 2.16
N LYS A 90 -11.63 -2.08 1.64
CA LYS A 90 -12.95 -2.74 1.77
C LYS A 90 -12.86 -4.14 2.30
N PHE A 91 -11.84 -4.86 1.87
CA PHE A 91 -11.58 -6.21 2.31
C PHE A 91 -10.13 -6.33 2.72
N LEU A 92 -9.89 -6.97 3.84
CA LEU A 92 -8.57 -7.46 4.20
C LEU A 92 -8.64 -8.93 4.57
N GLY A 93 -7.52 -9.62 4.52
CA GLY A 93 -7.45 -11.01 4.94
C GLY A 93 -6.14 -11.66 4.52
N ARG A 94 -5.98 -12.93 4.88
CA ARG A 94 -4.74 -13.67 4.65
C ARG A 94 -4.82 -14.44 3.35
N GLU A 95 -3.72 -14.56 2.63
CA GLU A 95 -3.67 -15.37 1.42
C GLU A 95 -3.67 -16.87 1.78
N LYS A 96 -4.53 -17.63 1.11
CA LYS A 96 -4.61 -19.09 1.29
C LYS A 96 -3.30 -19.73 0.87
N GLY A 97 -2.67 -20.47 1.78
CA GLY A 97 -1.43 -21.21 1.52
C GLY A 97 -0.15 -20.41 1.73
N ASP A 98 -0.24 -19.13 2.10
CA ASP A 98 0.91 -18.32 2.46
C ASP A 98 0.56 -17.46 3.70
N PRO A 99 0.86 -17.95 4.92
CA PRO A 99 0.48 -17.26 6.15
C PRO A 99 1.16 -15.90 6.32
N GLU A 100 2.25 -15.66 5.57
CA GLU A 100 3.00 -14.41 5.59
C GLU A 100 2.50 -13.39 4.58
N LYS A 101 1.53 -13.74 3.73
CA LYS A 101 0.90 -12.81 2.81
C LYS A 101 -0.50 -12.45 3.25
N ARG A 102 -0.74 -11.16 3.21
CA ARG A 102 -2.00 -10.53 3.51
C ARG A 102 -2.42 -9.75 2.27
N ARG A 103 -3.71 -9.69 2.00
CA ARG A 103 -4.25 -9.01 0.84
C ARG A 103 -5.26 -7.97 1.29
N VAL A 104 -5.14 -6.80 0.70
CA VAL A 104 -6.06 -5.68 0.87
C VAL A 104 -6.71 -5.40 -0.46
N LEU A 105 -8.04 -5.27 -0.48
CA LEU A 105 -8.79 -4.80 -1.62
C LEU A 105 -9.34 -3.42 -1.34
N LEU A 106 -9.17 -2.50 -2.28
CA LEU A 106 -9.66 -1.12 -2.21
C LEU A 106 -10.30 -0.72 -3.54
N TYR A 107 -11.23 0.23 -3.49
CA TYR A 107 -11.82 0.82 -4.68
C TYR A 107 -11.18 2.20 -4.93
N GLY A 108 -10.58 2.36 -6.10
CA GLY A 108 -9.91 3.59 -6.51
C GLY A 108 -10.88 4.60 -7.12
N ASP A 109 -10.47 5.86 -7.11
CA ASP A 109 -11.27 7.00 -7.61
C ASP A 109 -11.45 6.95 -9.14
N ASP A 110 -10.68 6.11 -9.84
CA ASP A 110 -10.77 5.86 -11.28
C ASP A 110 -11.78 4.76 -11.66
N ASN A 111 -12.68 4.42 -10.75
CA ASN A 111 -13.69 3.37 -10.87
C ASN A 111 -13.08 1.98 -11.14
N ARG A 112 -12.06 1.59 -10.36
CA ARG A 112 -11.41 0.29 -10.43
C ARG A 112 -11.20 -0.31 -9.07
N TRP A 113 -11.17 -1.64 -9.04
CA TRP A 113 -10.73 -2.38 -7.87
C TRP A 113 -9.24 -2.63 -7.93
N TYR A 114 -8.57 -2.45 -6.80
CA TYR A 114 -7.16 -2.71 -6.62
C TYR A 114 -6.96 -3.79 -5.58
N SER A 115 -6.03 -4.70 -5.86
CA SER A 115 -5.54 -5.73 -4.94
C SER A 115 -4.11 -5.40 -4.59
N VAL A 116 -3.85 -5.20 -3.30
CA VAL A 116 -2.53 -4.97 -2.74
C VAL A 116 -2.15 -6.21 -1.93
N THR A 117 -1.03 -6.83 -2.24
CA THR A 117 -0.47 -7.90 -1.41
C THR A 117 0.64 -7.34 -0.54
N LEU A 118 0.50 -7.56 0.75
CA LEU A 118 1.39 -7.16 1.83
C LEU A 118 2.02 -8.42 2.43
N GLY A 119 3.27 -8.40 2.84
CA GLY A 119 3.87 -9.56 3.48
C GLY A 119 5.26 -9.32 4.01
N ILE A 120 5.87 -10.35 4.59
CA ILE A 120 7.22 -10.24 5.16
C ILE A 120 8.24 -10.75 4.15
N LEU A 121 9.24 -9.93 3.87
CA LEU A 121 10.38 -10.27 3.01
C LEU A 121 11.67 -9.90 3.74
N LEU A 122 12.58 -10.87 3.89
CA LEU A 122 13.86 -10.69 4.61
C LEU A 122 13.67 -10.10 6.02
N GLY A 123 12.62 -10.51 6.72
CA GLY A 123 12.31 -10.03 8.08
C GLY A 123 11.70 -8.64 8.15
N SER A 124 11.47 -7.97 7.01
CA SER A 124 10.81 -6.67 6.93
C SER A 124 9.41 -6.77 6.33
N GLU A 125 8.47 -5.98 6.85
CA GLU A 125 7.12 -5.86 6.30
C GLU A 125 7.17 -5.06 4.99
N ASN A 126 6.67 -5.65 3.90
CA ASN A 126 6.79 -5.15 2.54
C ASN A 126 5.47 -5.14 1.77
N VAL A 127 5.35 -4.18 0.85
CA VAL A 127 4.43 -4.28 -0.28
C VAL A 127 5.04 -5.25 -1.29
N VAL A 128 4.28 -6.29 -1.62
CA VAL A 128 4.72 -7.35 -2.54
C VAL A 128 4.22 -7.07 -3.95
N SER A 129 2.96 -6.64 -4.10
CA SER A 129 2.38 -6.33 -5.41
C SER A 129 1.15 -5.43 -5.30
N VAL A 130 0.85 -4.72 -6.40
CA VAL A 130 -0.39 -3.97 -6.61
C VAL A 130 -0.95 -4.36 -7.98
N THR A 131 -2.24 -4.66 -8.08
CA THR A 131 -2.90 -5.00 -9.34
C THR A 131 -4.29 -4.39 -9.41
N GLY A 132 -4.59 -3.61 -10.46
CA GLY A 132 -5.89 -2.97 -10.67
C GLY A 132 -6.74 -3.58 -11.79
N SER A 133 -8.07 -3.58 -11.65
CA SER A 133 -8.99 -4.08 -12.69
C SER A 133 -10.40 -3.50 -12.61
N ARG A 134 -11.07 -3.41 -13.77
CA ARG A 134 -12.51 -3.10 -13.92
C ARG A 134 -13.38 -4.34 -14.12
N ARG A 135 -12.79 -5.53 -14.21
CA ARG A 135 -13.54 -6.74 -14.54
C ARG A 135 -14.52 -7.06 -13.41
N ARG A 136 -15.79 -7.32 -13.74
CA ARG A 136 -16.86 -7.62 -12.76
C ARG A 136 -16.50 -8.75 -11.78
N GLY A 137 -15.74 -9.75 -12.24
CA GLY A 137 -15.30 -10.88 -11.40
C GLY A 137 -14.03 -10.64 -10.59
N PHE A 138 -13.39 -9.47 -10.68
CA PHE A 138 -12.08 -9.25 -10.08
C PHE A 138 -12.09 -9.41 -8.55
N VAL A 139 -13.03 -8.74 -7.87
CA VAL A 139 -13.16 -8.82 -6.41
C VAL A 139 -13.40 -10.26 -5.96
N ARG A 140 -14.40 -10.92 -6.55
CA ARG A 140 -14.72 -12.32 -6.24
C ARG A 140 -13.49 -13.22 -6.39
N ASN A 141 -12.81 -13.15 -7.52
CA ASN A 141 -11.61 -13.95 -7.78
C ASN A 141 -10.48 -13.66 -6.79
N ARG A 142 -10.34 -12.41 -6.31
CA ARG A 142 -9.32 -12.06 -5.30
C ARG A 142 -9.71 -12.49 -3.90
N LEU A 143 -11.00 -12.52 -3.56
CA LEU A 143 -11.52 -13.02 -2.28
C LEU A 143 -11.50 -14.55 -2.19
N GLU A 144 -11.70 -15.27 -3.30
CA GLU A 144 -11.64 -16.75 -3.33
C GLU A 144 -10.29 -17.31 -2.82
N GLY A 145 -9.22 -16.53 -2.97
CA GLY A 145 -7.88 -16.87 -2.47
C GLY A 145 -7.58 -16.37 -1.06
N MET A 146 -8.58 -15.88 -0.32
CA MET A 146 -8.39 -15.31 1.02
C MET A 146 -9.08 -16.15 2.10
N VAL A 147 -8.49 -16.15 3.30
CA VAL A 147 -9.09 -16.68 4.53
C VAL A 147 -9.14 -15.57 5.58
N GLU A 148 -10.01 -15.73 6.58
CA GLU A 148 -10.15 -14.75 7.70
C GLU A 148 -10.43 -13.34 7.16
N ILE A 149 -11.46 -13.22 6.30
CA ILE A 149 -11.76 -11.97 5.61
C ILE A 149 -12.47 -11.01 6.57
N ILE A 150 -11.89 -9.82 6.74
CA ILE A 150 -12.53 -8.69 7.42
C ILE A 150 -13.09 -7.76 6.35
N VAL A 151 -14.32 -7.31 6.58
CA VAL A 151 -15.06 -6.42 5.69
C VAL A 151 -15.23 -5.08 6.39
N ARG A 152 -15.03 -3.99 5.65
CA ARG A 152 -15.35 -2.64 6.10
C ARG A 152 -16.53 -2.08 5.32
N ASP A 153 -17.61 -1.84 6.03
CA ASP A 153 -18.76 -1.12 5.52
C ASP A 153 -18.45 0.38 5.49
N ASP A 154 -18.89 1.08 4.44
CA ASP A 154 -18.91 2.55 4.49
C ASP A 154 -20.22 2.92 5.19
N GLU A 155 -20.14 3.59 6.34
CA GLU A 155 -21.27 4.34 6.90
C GLU A 155 -21.51 5.62 6.08
#